data_AF-A0A7V9R417-F1
#
_entry.id   AF-A0A7V9R417-F1
#
_cell.length_a   1.000
_cell.length_b   1.000
_cell.length_c   1.000
_cell.angle_alpha   90.00
_cell.angle_beta   90.00
_cell.angle_gamma   90.00
#
_symmetry.space_group_name_H-M   'P 1'
#
loop_
_entity.id
_entity.type
_entity.pdbx_description
1 polymer ?
#
loop_
_entity_poly.entity_id
_entity_poly.type
_entity_poly.pdbx_seq_one_letter_code
_entity_poly.pdbx_strand_id
1 'polypeptide(L)'
;MSDPKPFERLRFFNGRLLTAGDFALEQNYFRGKQKLHNQALHGFGIVSGLRVTVESGNVVVTAGLALDCEGNELVVGTTETLGAPPASRQTVYLNVHFVEQELNQ
;
A
#
# COMPACT_ATOMS: atom_id res chain seq x y z
N MET A 1 -12.80 -3.12 18.94
CA MET A 1 -11.61 -2.28 18.70
C MET A 1 -10.59 -2.67 19.75
N SER A 2 -9.48 -3.29 19.36
CA SER A 2 -8.34 -3.49 20.26
C SER A 2 -7.78 -2.12 20.65
N ASP A 3 -7.39 -1.95 21.90
CA ASP A 3 -6.75 -0.71 22.36
C ASP A 3 -5.59 -0.34 21.43
N PRO A 4 -5.47 0.94 21.02
CA PRO A 4 -4.35 1.37 20.19
C PRO A 4 -3.07 1.19 20.99
N LYS A 5 -2.22 0.25 20.58
CA LYS A 5 -0.88 0.11 21.16
C LYS A 5 -0.08 1.39 20.85
N PRO A 6 0.59 1.98 21.85
CA PRO A 6 1.44 3.13 21.60
C PRO A 6 2.62 2.75 20.70
N PHE A 7 3.08 3.70 19.87
CA PHE A 7 4.26 3.50 19.03
C PHE A 7 5.54 3.46 19.88
N GLU A 8 6.35 2.42 19.69
CA GLU A 8 7.64 2.24 20.37
C GLU A 8 8.79 2.64 19.44
N ARG A 9 9.57 3.65 19.80
CA ARG A 9 10.73 4.10 19.04
C ARG A 9 12.01 3.55 19.66
N LEU A 10 12.93 3.05 18.84
CA LEU A 10 14.21 2.57 19.32
C LEU A 10 15.08 3.72 19.86
N ARG A 11 15.54 3.59 21.10
CA ARG A 11 16.54 4.50 21.67
C ARG A 11 17.96 4.01 21.34
N PHE A 12 18.67 4.77 20.51
CA PHE A 12 20.08 4.54 20.19
C PHE A 12 21.02 5.09 21.27
N PHE A 13 22.11 4.37 21.54
CA PHE A 13 23.20 4.81 22.39
C PHE A 13 24.51 4.11 22.00
N ASN A 14 25.64 4.71 22.36
CA ASN A 14 26.97 4.22 21.98
C ASN A 14 27.27 2.84 22.59
N GLY A 15 27.88 1.97 21.80
CA GLY A 15 28.25 0.61 22.23
C GLY A 15 27.09 -0.39 22.23
N ARG A 16 25.88 0.00 21.81
CA ARG A 16 24.77 -0.94 21.61
C ARG A 16 24.98 -1.74 20.33
N LEU A 17 24.94 -3.07 20.44
CA LEU A 17 24.82 -3.96 19.29
C LEU A 17 23.36 -3.93 18.79
N LEU A 18 23.16 -3.62 17.51
CA LEU A 18 21.84 -3.65 16.87
C LEU A 18 21.60 -5.01 16.21
N THR A 19 20.42 -5.55 16.43
CA THR A 19 19.96 -6.82 15.86
C THR A 19 18.95 -6.60 14.74
N ALA A 20 18.65 -7.63 13.96
CA ALA A 20 17.57 -7.60 12.98
C ALA A 20 16.22 -7.19 13.62
N GLY A 21 15.96 -7.62 14.86
CA GLY A 21 14.75 -7.24 15.61
C GLY A 21 14.69 -5.75 15.95
N ASP A 22 15.83 -5.13 16.27
CA ASP A 22 15.90 -3.68 16.50
C ASP A 22 15.57 -2.90 15.21
N PHE A 23 16.06 -3.36 14.05
CA PHE A 23 15.74 -2.75 12.76
C PHE A 23 14.27 -2.94 12.35
N ALA A 24 13.73 -4.14 12.56
CA ALA A 24 12.32 -4.42 12.31
C ALA A 24 11.40 -3.55 13.20
N LEU A 25 11.76 -3.34 14.47
CA LEU A 25 11.04 -2.44 15.38
C LEU A 25 11.01 -1.01 14.82
N GLU A 26 12.16 -0.47 14.42
CA GLU A 26 12.26 0.90 13.91
C GLU A 26 11.50 1.04 12.56
N GLN A 27 11.58 0.05 11.67
CA GLN A 27 10.76 0.04 10.44
C GLN A 27 9.26 0.06 10.73
N ASN A 28 8.81 -0.80 11.66
CA ASN A 28 7.41 -0.85 12.06
C ASN A 28 6.94 0.46 12.70
N TYR A 29 7.79 1.12 13.49
CA TYR A 29 7.49 2.43 14.08
C TYR A 29 7.15 3.46 12.99
N PHE A 30 8.03 3.64 12.00
CA PHE A 30 7.81 4.61 10.93
C PHE A 30 6.63 4.25 10.03
N ARG A 31 6.53 2.97 9.63
CA ARG A 31 5.41 2.48 8.82
C ARG A 31 4.08 2.69 9.51
N GLY A 32 3.98 2.35 10.79
CA GLY A 32 2.76 2.55 11.55
C GLY A 32 2.41 4.03 11.72
N LYS A 33 3.39 4.91 11.92
CA LYS A 33 3.16 6.37 11.97
C LYS A 33 2.66 6.92 10.64
N GLN A 34 3.19 6.44 9.51
CA GLN A 34 2.75 6.83 8.17
C GLN A 34 1.32 6.34 7.89
N LYS A 35 1.00 5.08 8.19
CA LYS A 35 -0.36 4.55 8.06
C LYS A 35 -1.37 5.36 8.88
N LEU A 36 -1.03 5.66 10.14
CA LEU A 36 -1.89 6.50 10.98
C LEU A 36 -2.08 7.91 10.40
N HIS A 37 -1.03 8.53 9.86
CA HIS A 37 -1.12 9.84 9.21
C HIS A 37 -2.07 9.80 8.01
N ASN A 38 -1.90 8.79 7.14
CA ASN A 38 -2.74 8.56 5.98
C ASN A 38 -4.21 8.36 6.38
N GLN A 39 -4.47 7.47 7.33
CA GLN A 39 -5.83 7.20 7.81
C GLN A 39 -6.50 8.41 8.46
N ALA A 40 -5.78 9.11 9.34
CA ALA A 40 -6.37 10.14 10.19
C ALA A 40 -6.58 11.47 9.46
N LEU A 41 -5.72 11.79 8.49
CA LEU A 41 -5.72 13.11 7.84
C LEU A 41 -6.10 13.08 6.36
N HIS A 42 -5.91 11.95 5.66
CA HIS A 42 -6.12 11.86 4.21
C HIS A 42 -7.23 10.89 3.81
N GLY A 43 -7.62 9.96 4.68
CA GLY A 43 -8.65 8.96 4.40
C GLY A 43 -8.17 7.92 3.37
N PHE A 44 -9.05 7.51 2.46
CA PHE A 44 -8.78 6.50 1.44
C PHE A 44 -9.32 6.93 0.08
N GLY A 45 -8.73 6.41 -1.01
CA GLY A 45 -9.12 6.71 -2.39
C GLY A 45 -7.92 6.87 -3.34
N ILE A 46 -8.22 7.23 -4.59
CA ILE A 46 -7.20 7.49 -5.61
C ILE A 46 -6.55 8.85 -5.32
N VAL A 47 -5.23 8.87 -5.16
CA VAL A 47 -4.42 10.08 -4.99
C VAL A 47 -4.04 10.66 -6.35
N SER A 48 -3.56 9.80 -7.25
CA SER A 48 -3.16 10.20 -8.60
C SER A 48 -3.16 9.00 -9.55
N GLY A 49 -3.33 9.24 -10.85
CA GLY A 49 -3.29 8.19 -11.86
C GLY A 49 -4.45 7.19 -11.73
N LEU A 50 -4.15 5.89 -11.87
CA LEU A 50 -5.12 4.79 -11.77
C LEU A 50 -6.36 4.95 -12.66
N ARG A 51 -6.22 5.65 -13.79
CA ARG A 51 -7.30 5.82 -14.76
C ARG A 51 -7.56 4.49 -15.44
N VAL A 52 -8.83 4.12 -15.50
CA VAL A 52 -9.29 2.91 -16.18
C VAL A 52 -9.86 3.30 -17.55
N THR A 53 -9.32 2.70 -18.61
CA THR A 53 -9.84 2.81 -19.99
C THR A 53 -10.07 1.42 -20.57
N VAL A 54 -10.84 1.37 -21.66
CA VAL A 54 -11.02 0.14 -22.45
C VAL A 54 -10.44 0.39 -23.83
N GLU A 55 -9.45 -0.40 -24.20
CA GLU A 55 -8.69 -0.26 -25.45
C GLU A 55 -8.64 -1.61 -26.17
N SER A 56 -9.21 -1.66 -27.37
CA SER A 56 -9.31 -2.89 -28.17
C SER A 56 -9.88 -4.09 -27.41
N GLY A 57 -10.84 -3.82 -26.51
CA GLY A 57 -11.49 -4.84 -25.66
C GLY A 57 -10.74 -5.19 -24.38
N ASN A 58 -9.50 -4.71 -24.20
CA ASN A 58 -8.73 -4.90 -22.95
C ASN A 58 -8.98 -3.75 -21.98
N VAL A 59 -8.83 -4.03 -20.69
CA VAL A 59 -8.91 -3.03 -19.63
C VAL A 59 -7.52 -2.52 -19.35
N VAL A 60 -7.31 -1.21 -19.47
CA VAL A 60 -6.02 -0.56 -19.24
C VAL A 60 -6.12 0.29 -17.97
N VAL A 61 -5.17 0.12 -17.06
CA VAL A 61 -5.08 0.89 -15.82
C VAL A 61 -3.75 1.64 -15.82
N THR A 62 -3.78 2.97 -15.85
CA THR A 62 -2.55 3.77 -15.83
C THR A 62 -1.83 3.65 -14.49
N ALA A 63 -0.50 3.77 -14.49
CA ALA A 63 0.29 3.92 -13.26
C ALA A 63 -0.29 5.01 -12.33
N GLY A 64 -0.12 4.84 -11.02
CA GLY A 64 -0.66 5.77 -10.04
C GLY A 64 -0.54 5.32 -8.58
N LEU A 65 -1.17 6.10 -7.71
CA LEU A 65 -1.15 5.94 -6.27
C LEU A 65 -2.58 6.02 -5.71
N ALA A 66 -2.90 5.12 -4.80
CA ALA A 66 -4.08 5.19 -3.95
C ALA A 66 -3.73 4.96 -2.48
N LEU A 67 -4.64 5.36 -1.60
CA LEU A 67 -4.65 4.98 -0.19
C LEU A 67 -5.80 4.02 0.06
N ASP A 68 -5.56 2.93 0.79
CA ASP A 68 -6.65 2.08 1.28
C ASP A 68 -7.14 2.52 2.67
N CYS A 69 -8.20 1.88 3.16
CA CYS A 69 -8.79 2.19 4.47
C CYS A 69 -7.88 1.85 5.65
N GLU A 70 -6.81 1.08 5.43
CA GLU A 70 -5.79 0.73 6.43
C GLU A 70 -4.60 1.71 6.43
N GLY A 71 -4.64 2.74 5.57
CA GLY A 71 -3.58 3.73 5.42
C GLY A 71 -2.39 3.24 4.60
N ASN A 72 -2.51 2.09 3.93
CA ASN A 72 -1.48 1.59 3.04
C ASN A 72 -1.44 2.42 1.76
N GLU A 73 -0.24 2.63 1.25
CA GLU A 73 0.01 3.24 -0.06
C GLU A 73 -0.03 2.13 -1.13
N LEU A 74 -1.00 2.21 -2.02
CA LEU A 74 -1.18 1.31 -3.16
C LEU A 74 -0.51 1.91 -4.39
N VAL A 75 0.69 1.45 -4.70
CA VAL A 75 1.46 1.93 -5.85
C VAL A 75 1.30 0.96 -7.03
N VAL A 76 0.79 1.47 -8.15
CA VAL A 76 0.85 0.80 -9.44
C VAL A 76 1.93 1.50 -10.25
N GLY A 77 3.12 0.90 -10.33
CA GLY A 77 4.33 1.54 -10.88
C GLY A 77 4.33 1.70 -12.40
N THR A 78 3.57 0.86 -13.11
CA THR A 78 3.48 0.83 -14.57
C THR A 78 2.03 0.71 -15.02
N THR A 79 1.74 1.15 -16.24
CA THR A 79 0.42 0.91 -16.82
C THR A 79 0.19 -0.58 -17.02
N GLU A 80 -0.89 -1.10 -16.44
CA GLU A 80 -1.27 -2.50 -16.51
C GLU A 80 -2.35 -2.70 -17.57
N THR A 81 -2.21 -3.76 -18.38
CA THR A 81 -3.24 -4.19 -19.33
C THR A 81 -3.79 -5.54 -18.91
N LEU A 82 -5.08 -5.57 -18.63
CA LEU A 82 -5.82 -6.75 -18.22
C LEU A 82 -6.67 -7.22 -19.41
N GLY A 83 -6.73 -8.54 -19.59
CA GLY A 83 -7.50 -9.14 -20.67
C GLY A 83 -8.98 -8.75 -20.63
N ALA A 84 -9.64 -8.89 -21.78
CA ALA A 84 -11.04 -8.55 -21.94
C ALA A 84 -11.92 -9.24 -20.87
N PRO A 85 -12.82 -8.50 -20.21
CA PRO A 85 -13.75 -9.12 -19.29
C PRO A 85 -14.68 -10.09 -20.02
N PRO A 86 -15.17 -11.15 -19.34
CA PRO A 86 -16.10 -12.08 -19.94
C PRO A 86 -17.36 -11.35 -20.44
N ALA A 87 -17.75 -11.60 -21.69
CA ALA A 87 -18.86 -10.92 -22.37
C ALA A 87 -20.24 -11.05 -21.68
N SER A 88 -20.38 -11.97 -20.72
CA SER A 88 -21.64 -12.21 -20.00
C SER A 88 -21.86 -11.28 -18.80
N ARG A 89 -20.87 -10.48 -18.39
CA ARG A 89 -20.99 -9.57 -17.23
C ARG A 89 -21.18 -8.12 -17.68
N GLN A 90 -22.20 -7.47 -17.11
CA GLN A 90 -22.46 -6.04 -17.32
C GLN A 90 -21.50 -5.15 -16.53
N THR A 91 -20.91 -5.67 -15.44
CA THR A 91 -20.00 -4.94 -14.55
C THR A 91 -18.81 -5.81 -14.19
N VAL A 92 -17.62 -5.21 -14.18
CA VAL A 92 -16.34 -5.84 -13.83
C VAL A 92 -15.71 -5.01 -12.74
N TYR A 93 -15.16 -5.66 -11.72
CA TYR A 93 -14.48 -5.01 -10.62
C TYR A 93 -12.97 -5.22 -10.75
N LEU A 94 -12.22 -4.13 -10.65
CA LEU A 94 -10.77 -4.15 -10.51
C LEU A 94 -10.45 -3.97 -9.04
N ASN A 95 -9.55 -4.81 -8.52
CA ASN A 95 -9.09 -4.74 -7.14
C ASN A 95 -7.59 -4.52 -7.14
N VAL A 96 -7.16 -3.44 -6.50
CA VAL A 96 -5.76 -3.20 -6.15
C VAL A 96 -5.66 -3.43 -4.65
N HIS A 97 -4.72 -4.28 -4.23
CA HIS A 97 -4.52 -4.58 -2.82
C HIS A 97 -3.04 -4.44 -2.47
N PHE A 98 -2.79 -4.03 -1.23
CA PHE A 98 -1.44 -3.87 -0.73
C PHE A 98 -0.81 -5.25 -0.49
N VAL A 99 0.39 -5.44 -1.01
CA VAL A 99 1.23 -6.60 -0.70
C VAL A 99 2.61 -6.08 -0.33
N GLU A 100 3.08 -6.46 0.84
CA GLU A 100 4.46 -6.25 1.22
C GLU A 100 5.27 -7.51 0.94
N GLN A 101 6.42 -7.35 0.30
CA GLN A 101 7.38 -8.41 0.07
C GLN A 101 8.70 -8.02 0.72
N GLU A 102 9.18 -8.86 1.62
CA GLU A 102 10.57 -8.80 2.05
C GLU A 102 11.45 -9.36 0.94
N LEU A 103 12.56 -8.69 0.65
CA LEU A 103 13.54 -9.22 -0.29
C LEU A 103 14.20 -10.43 0.35
N ASN A 104 13.93 -11.62 -0.17
CA ASN A 104 14.71 -12.80 0.17
C ASN A 104 16.13 -12.63 -0.38
N GLN A 105 17.11 -12.71 0.51
CA GLN A 105 18.53 -12.82 0.12
C GLN A 105 18.88 -14.25 -0.26
#